data_AF-A0A4U2MCZ2-F1
#
_entry.id   AF-A0A4U2MCZ2-F1
#
_cell.length_a   1.000
_cell.length_b   1.000
_cell.length_c   1.000
_cell.angle_alpha   90.00
_cell.angle_beta   90.00
_cell.angle_gamma   90.00
#
_symmetry.space_group_name_H-M   'P 1'
#
loop_
_entity.id
_entity.type
_entity.pdbx_description
1 polymer ?
#
loop_
_entity_poly.entity_id
_entity_poly.type
_entity_poly.pdbx_seq_one_letter_code
_entity_poly.pdbx_strand_id
1 'polypeptide(L)' 'MLKLFQYNWQVRDDWFTWCEDMSAEELVKKRVGGFGSILHTLFHIVDVEYMWILGLRGESVPEEPLFE' A
#
# COMPACT_ATOMS: atom_id res chain seq x y z
N MET A 1 15.25 8.90 -11.32
CA MET A 1 14.19 7.94 -10.97
C MET A 1 14.33 7.37 -9.57
N LEU A 2 15.48 6.79 -9.17
CA LEU A 2 15.65 6.22 -7.82
C LEU A 2 15.30 7.18 -6.66
N LYS A 3 15.59 8.47 -6.80
CA LYS A 3 15.24 9.49 -5.80
C LYS A 3 13.73 9.59 -5.53
N LEU A 4 12.88 9.33 -6.52
CA LEU A 4 11.42 9.33 -6.35
C LEU A 4 10.96 8.09 -5.58
N PHE A 5 11.56 6.92 -5.84
CA PHE A 5 11.31 5.72 -5.04
C PHE A 5 11.72 5.91 -3.58
N GLN A 6 12.93 6.44 -3.34
CA GLN A 6 13.40 6.75 -1.99
C GLN A 6 12.47 7.72 -1.26
N TYR A 7 11.97 8.75 -1.95
CA TYR A 7 10.98 9.67 -1.40
C TYR A 7 9.66 8.96 -1.06
N ASN A 8 9.11 8.18 -1.99
CA ASN A 8 7.86 7.44 -1.77
C ASN A 8 7.98 6.47 -0.59
N TRP A 9 9.10 5.76 -0.47
CA TRP A 9 9.34 4.83 0.63
C TRP A 9 9.47 5.56 1.97
N GLN A 10 10.19 6.68 2.04
CA GLN A 10 10.26 7.49 3.26
C GLN A 10 8.87 7.96 3.70
N VAL A 11 8.10 8.53 2.78
CA VAL A 11 6.74 9.01 3.09
C VAL A 11 5.83 7.85 3.51
N ARG A 12 5.95 6.68 2.87
CA ARG A 12 5.20 5.48 3.24
C ARG A 12 5.54 5.01 4.66
N ASP A 13 6.81 5.04 5.03
CA ASP A 13 7.25 4.69 6.39
C ASP A 13 6.69 5.69 7.42
N ASP A 14 6.69 7.00 7.11
CA ASP A 14 6.07 8.03 7.95
C ASP A 14 4.56 7.78 8.14
N TRP A 15 3.86 7.33 7.09
CA TRP A 15 2.44 6.93 7.17
C TRP A 15 2.24 5.68 8.03
N PHE A 16 3.14 4.69 7.95
CA PHE A 16 3.07 3.51 8.80
C PHE A 16 3.27 3.86 10.27
N THR A 17 4.28 4.68 10.60
CA THR A 17 4.48 5.17 11.98
C THR A 17 3.26 5.92 12.49
N TRP A 18 2.63 6.77 11.67
CA TRP A 18 1.41 7.45 12.07
C TRP A 18 0.23 6.49 12.34
N CYS A 19 0.16 5.37 11.62
CA CYS A 19 -0.88 4.35 11.82
C CYS A 19 -0.68 3.51 13.10
N GLU A 20 0.53 3.47 13.69
CA GLU A 20 0.80 2.70 14.92
C GLU A 20 0.00 3.21 16.12
N ASP A 21 -0.32 4.50 16.15
CA ASP A 21 -1.12 5.13 17.21
C ASP A 21 -2.65 4.92 17.03
N MET A 22 -3.08 4.27 15.93
CA MET A 22 -4.48 4.08 15.60
C MET A 22 -5.01 2.70 16.01
N SER A 23 -6.30 2.64 16.35
CA SER A 23 -6.97 1.35 16.54
C SER A 23 -7.16 0.63 15.21
N ALA A 24 -7.17 -0.71 15.24
CA ALA A 24 -7.46 -1.53 14.07
C ALA A 24 -8.82 -1.17 13.44
N GLU A 25 -9.82 -0.83 14.26
CA GLU A 25 -11.14 -0.37 13.80
C GLU A 25 -11.04 0.88 12.93
N GLU A 26 -10.27 1.89 13.34
CA GLU A 26 -10.13 3.13 12.57
C GLU A 26 -9.33 2.94 11.27
N LEU A 27 -8.39 2.00 11.26
CA LEU A 27 -7.59 1.62 10.08
C LEU A 27 -8.46 0.95 9.00
N VAL A 28 -9.41 0.09 9.38
CA VAL A 28 -10.28 -0.65 8.44
C VAL A 28 -11.63 0.03 8.17
N LYS A 29 -11.96 1.08 8.93
CA LYS A 29 -13.21 1.83 8.81
C LYS A 29 -13.49 2.25 7.37
N LYS A 30 -14.68 1.91 6.87
CA LYS A 30 -15.10 2.24 5.50
C LYS A 30 -15.30 3.76 5.37
N ARG A 31 -14.69 4.35 4.33
CA ARG A 31 -14.72 5.78 4.00
C ARG A 31 -15.07 5.94 2.52
N VAL A 32 -15.58 7.11 2.14
CA VAL A 32 -15.90 7.43 0.74
C VAL A 32 -14.63 7.82 0.00
N GLY A 33 -14.36 7.16 -1.13
CA GLY A 33 -13.23 7.45 -2.02
C GLY A 33 -12.09 6.42 -1.95
N GLY A 34 -11.37 6.28 -3.07
CA GLY A 34 -10.24 5.35 -3.19
C GLY A 34 -10.62 3.90 -2.87
N PHE A 35 -9.72 3.20 -2.16
CA PHE A 35 -9.88 1.80 -1.74
C PHE A 35 -10.73 1.61 -0.47
N GLY A 36 -11.37 2.68 0.01
CA GLY A 36 -12.41 2.61 1.03
C GLY A 36 -11.91 2.46 2.47
N SER A 37 -10.63 2.24 2.75
CA SER A 37 -10.05 2.34 4.10
C SER A 37 -8.58 2.75 4.06
N ILE A 38 -8.02 3.13 5.22
CA ILE A 38 -6.61 3.55 5.33
C ILE A 38 -5.72 2.33 5.07
N LEU A 39 -5.99 1.23 5.75
CA LEU A 39 -5.20 0.00 5.62
C LEU A 39 -5.23 -0.56 4.19
N HIS A 40 -6.41 -0.61 3.57
CA HIS A 40 -6.55 -1.12 2.20
C HIS A 40 -5.81 -0.22 1.19
N THR A 41 -5.84 1.10 1.40
CA THR A 41 -5.10 2.03 0.53
C THR A 41 -3.59 1.81 0.62
N LEU A 42 -3.04 1.70 1.84
CA LEU A 42 -1.61 1.46 2.03
C LEU A 42 -1.18 0.08 1.49
N PHE A 43 -2.02 -0.94 1.69
CA PHE A 43 -1.81 -2.27 1.11
C PHE A 43 -1.73 -2.20 -0.41
N HIS A 44 -2.74 -1.63 -1.06
CA HIS A 44 -2.81 -1.55 -2.52
C HIS A 44 -1.60 -0.82 -3.13
N ILE A 45 -1.11 0.25 -2.48
CA ILE A 45 0.09 0.97 -2.93
C ILE A 45 1.32 0.05 -2.97
N VAL A 46 1.54 -0.76 -1.93
CA VAL A 46 2.67 -1.69 -1.85
C VAL A 46 2.50 -2.85 -2.83
N ASP A 47 1.30 -3.41 -2.91
CA ASP A 47 0.97 -4.55 -3.77
C ASP A 47 1.22 -4.20 -5.25
N VAL A 48 0.66 -3.10 -5.73
CA VAL A 48 0.85 -2.65 -7.11
C VAL A 48 2.31 -2.32 -7.42
N GLU A 49 3.03 -1.66 -6.51
CA GLU A 49 4.48 -1.42 -6.69
C GLU A 49 5.23 -2.74 -6.90
N TYR A 50 4.97 -3.73 -6.06
CA TYR A 50 5.61 -5.04 -6.13
C TYR A 50 5.24 -5.80 -7.41
N MET A 51 3.96 -5.87 -7.76
CA MET A 51 3.48 -6.53 -8.98
C MET A 51 4.14 -5.96 -10.25
N TRP A 52 4.26 -4.63 -10.36
CA TRP A 52 4.93 -4.01 -11.51
C TRP A 52 6.43 -4.34 -11.55
N ILE A 53 7.11 -4.39 -10.40
CA ILE A 53 8.52 -4.79 -10.36
C ILE A 53 8.69 -6.25 -10.79
N LEU A 54 7.81 -7.17 -10.36
CA LEU A 54 7.83 -8.56 -10.83
C LEU A 54 7.61 -8.65 -12.34
N GLY A 55 6.60 -7.95 -12.86
CA GLY A 55 6.32 -7.90 -14.30
C GLY A 55 7.50 -7.39 -15.11
N LEU A 56 8.20 -6.35 -14.64
CA LEU A 56 9.41 -5.81 -15.27
C LEU A 56 10.60 -6.79 -15.21
N ARG A 57 10.65 -7.69 -14.22
CA ARG A 57 11.65 -8.76 -14.13
C ARG A 57 11.29 -10.00 -14.94
N GLY A 58 10.07 -10.07 -15.49
CA GLY A 58 9.55 -11.26 -16.16
C GLY A 58 9.19 -12.39 -15.21
N GLU A 59 8.97 -12.08 -13.94
CA GLU A 59 8.55 -13.04 -12.91
C GLU A 59 7.03 -13.20 -12.92
N SER A 60 6.53 -14.33 -12.39
CA SER A 60 5.10 -14.56 -12.26
C SER A 60 4.48 -13.59 -11.26
N VAL A 61 3.47 -12.84 -11.71
CA VAL A 61 2.71 -11.93 -10.86
C VAL A 61 1.60 -12.73 -10.15
N PRO A 62 1.52 -12.70 -8.80
CA PRO A 62 0.44 -13.36 -8.06
C PRO A 62 -0.90 -12.66 -8.31
N GLU A 63 -2.00 -13.39 -8.13
CA GLU A 63 -3.34 -12.77 -8.14
C GLU A 63 -3.50 -11.84 -6.93
N GLU A 64 -4.17 -10.71 -7.15
CA GLU A 64 -4.47 -9.74 -6.09
C GLU A 64 -5.34 -10.41 -5.02
N PRO A 65 -4.96 -10.32 -3.73
CA PRO A 65 -5.75 -10.92 -2.67
C PRO A 65 -7.08 -10.18 -2.48
N LEU A 66 -8.13 -10.93 -2.14
CA LEU A 66 -9.42 -10.36 -1.81
C LEU A 66 -9.32 -9.54 -0.53
N PHE A 67 -9.60 -8.24 -0.63
CA PHE A 67 -9.72 -7.33 0.50
C PHE A 67 -11.21 -7.14 0.85
N GLU A 68 -11.72 -7.97 1.75
CA GLU A 68 -13.10 -7.86 2.27
C GLU A 68 -13.20 -6.87 3.44
#